data_AF-A0A932R260-F1
#
_entry.id   AF-A0A932R260-F1
#
_cell.length_a   1.000
_cell.length_b   1.000
_cell.length_c   1.000
_cell.angle_alpha   90.00
_cell.angle_beta   90.00
_cell.angle_gamma   90.00
#
_symmetry.space_group_name_H-M   'P 1'
#
loop_
_entity.id
_entity.type
_entity.pdbx_description
1 polymer ?
#
loop_
_entity_poly.entity_id
_entity_poly.type
_entity_poly.pdbx_seq_one_letter_code
_entity_poly.pdbx_strand_id
1 'polypeptide(L)'
;MEKLKSSETNEQERLNKIADELDRLQRQKNKGKPVSYVDWIVKDLRGGNLHGAQVNYINQSDKYTDLPEILAVLKREKIAEETVHEKFKRLKKDDQDLDFGEFLEKELAERNKARKEK
;
A
#
# COMPACT_ATOMS: atom_id res chain seq x y z
N MET A 1 22.15 25.21 3.75
CA MET A 1 21.52 24.12 2.97
C MET A 1 21.50 22.79 3.75
N GLU A 2 21.20 22.77 5.05
CA GLU A 2 21.30 21.54 5.86
C GLU A 2 19.97 20.82 6.11
N LYS A 3 18.81 21.45 5.87
CA LYS A 3 17.51 20.85 6.18
C LYS A 3 17.02 19.79 5.19
N LEU A 4 17.53 19.79 3.95
CA LEU A 4 17.07 18.89 2.88
C LEU A 4 17.65 17.46 3.00
N LYS A 5 18.90 17.32 3.46
CA LYS A 5 19.53 16.00 3.62
C LYS A 5 18.88 15.15 4.72
N SER A 6 18.40 15.80 5.79
CA SER A 6 17.81 15.11 6.93
C SER A 6 16.45 14.48 6.62
N SER A 7 15.65 15.08 5.73
CA SER A 7 14.35 14.53 5.33
C SER A 7 14.47 13.35 4.37
N GLU A 8 15.40 13.41 3.41
CA GLU A 8 15.65 12.31 2.46
C GLU A 8 16.21 11.07 3.18
N THR A 9 17.10 11.28 4.14
CA THR A 9 17.67 10.18 4.94
C THR A 9 16.61 9.49 5.79
N ASN A 10 15.65 10.25 6.33
CA ASN A 10 14.58 9.72 7.18
C ASN A 10 13.54 8.92 6.37
N GLU A 11 13.16 9.39 5.17
CA GLU A 11 12.26 8.65 4.29
C GLU A 11 12.91 7.35 3.80
N GLN A 12 14.20 7.38 3.40
CA GLN A 12 14.90 6.16 3.00
C GLN A 12 15.00 5.14 4.16
N GLU A 13 15.24 5.60 5.39
CA GLU A 13 15.26 4.73 6.56
C GLU A 13 13.89 4.10 6.82
N ARG A 14 12.80 4.88 6.67
CA ARG A 14 11.44 4.38 6.74
C ARG A 14 11.19 3.31 5.67
N LEU A 15 11.53 3.58 4.41
CA LEU A 15 11.34 2.62 3.30
C LEU A 15 12.15 1.34 3.52
N ASN A 16 13.37 1.45 4.06
CA ASN A 16 14.19 0.28 4.42
C ASN A 16 13.52 -0.58 5.51
N LYS A 17 12.94 0.04 6.55
CA LYS A 17 12.21 -0.68 7.61
C LYS A 17 11.03 -1.46 7.04
N ILE A 18 10.29 -0.87 6.10
CA ILE A 18 9.18 -1.54 5.40
C ILE A 18 9.71 -2.71 4.58
N ALA A 19 10.79 -2.49 3.82
CA ALA A 19 11.41 -3.54 3.01
C ALA A 19 11.87 -4.74 3.86
N ASP A 20 12.45 -4.50 5.03
CA ASP A 20 12.90 -5.54 5.96
C ASP A 20 11.73 -6.31 6.58
N GLU A 21 10.62 -5.63 6.90
CA GLU A 21 9.39 -6.28 7.38
C GLU A 21 8.79 -7.19 6.28
N LEU A 22 8.71 -6.70 5.05
CA LEU A 22 8.23 -7.49 3.90
C LEU A 22 9.13 -8.71 3.64
N ASP A 23 10.45 -8.54 3.68
CA ASP A 23 11.43 -9.61 3.53
C ASP A 23 11.27 -10.71 4.59
N ARG A 24 11.07 -10.31 5.85
CA ARG A 24 10.81 -11.23 6.95
C ARG A 24 9.52 -12.01 6.72
N LEU A 25 8.42 -11.32 6.39
CA LEU A 25 7.11 -11.94 6.19
C LEU A 25 7.11 -12.93 5.02
N GLN A 26 7.71 -12.57 3.87
CA GLN A 26 7.76 -13.49 2.73
C GLN A 26 8.56 -14.76 3.04
N ARG A 27 9.67 -14.64 3.79
CA ARG A 27 10.48 -15.79 4.20
C ARG A 27 9.75 -16.70 5.17
N GLN A 28 8.96 -16.14 6.09
CA GLN A 28 8.15 -16.91 7.02
C GLN A 28 7.06 -17.71 6.30
N LYS A 29 6.38 -17.11 5.30
CA LYS A 29 5.30 -17.77 4.56
C LYS A 29 5.79 -18.80 3.55
N ASN A 30 6.90 -18.54 2.87
CA ASN A 30 7.35 -19.35 1.73
C ASN A 30 8.59 -20.21 2.04
N LYS A 31 8.68 -20.76 3.27
CA LYS A 31 9.78 -21.65 3.72
C LYS A 31 11.18 -21.10 3.41
N GLY A 32 11.37 -19.79 3.59
CA GLY A 32 12.62 -19.09 3.34
C GLY A 32 12.88 -18.68 1.88
N LYS A 33 12.00 -19.04 0.92
CA LYS A 33 12.14 -18.63 -0.49
C LYS A 33 11.46 -17.28 -0.73
N PRO A 34 12.13 -16.31 -1.36
CA PRO A 34 11.47 -15.06 -1.74
C PRO A 34 10.40 -15.31 -2.80
N VAL A 35 9.34 -14.51 -2.74
CA VAL A 35 8.26 -14.49 -3.71
C VAL A 35 8.55 -13.35 -4.68
N SER A 36 8.71 -13.66 -5.97
CA SER A 36 9.28 -12.72 -6.96
C SER A 36 8.58 -11.36 -7.01
N TYR A 37 7.24 -11.32 -6.89
CA TYR A 37 6.49 -10.07 -6.93
C TYR A 37 6.60 -9.25 -5.64
N VAL A 38 6.83 -9.89 -4.49
CA VAL A 38 7.15 -9.20 -3.23
C VAL A 38 8.58 -8.66 -3.27
N ASP A 39 9.51 -9.43 -3.84
CA ASP A 39 10.91 -9.02 -4.02
C ASP A 39 11.07 -7.77 -4.90
N TRP A 40 10.22 -7.59 -5.92
CA TRP A 40 10.20 -6.36 -6.71
C TRP A 40 9.84 -5.13 -5.89
N ILE A 41 8.80 -5.23 -5.05
CA ILE A 41 8.44 -4.15 -4.12
C ILE A 41 9.59 -3.87 -3.15
N VAL A 42 10.20 -4.91 -2.57
CA VAL A 42 11.34 -4.76 -1.65
C VAL A 42 12.50 -4.03 -2.31
N LYS A 43 12.84 -4.38 -3.56
CA LYS A 43 13.90 -3.73 -4.34
C LYS A 43 13.61 -2.24 -4.58
N ASP A 44 12.37 -1.91 -4.95
CA ASP A 44 11.96 -0.52 -5.14
C ASP A 44 12.06 0.30 -3.85
N LEU A 45 11.59 -0.24 -2.72
CA LEU A 45 11.67 0.43 -1.42
C LEU A 45 13.12 0.67 -0.99
N ARG A 46 13.99 -0.32 -1.15
CA ARG A 46 15.43 -0.17 -0.88
C ARG A 46 16.11 0.85 -1.79
N GLY A 47 15.60 1.04 -2.99
CA GLY A 47 16.03 2.09 -3.91
C GLY A 47 15.42 3.47 -3.66
N GLY A 48 14.56 3.62 -2.64
CA GLY A 48 13.85 4.87 -2.37
C GLY A 48 12.67 5.14 -3.31
N ASN A 49 12.29 4.15 -4.12
CA ASN A 49 11.29 4.27 -5.17
C ASN A 49 9.88 3.84 -4.70
N LEU A 50 9.24 4.67 -3.87
CA LEU A 50 7.89 4.38 -3.38
C LEU A 50 6.87 4.25 -4.53
N HIS A 51 7.01 5.06 -5.59
CA HIS A 51 6.11 4.98 -6.74
C HIS A 51 6.27 3.66 -7.52
N GLY A 52 7.50 3.19 -7.72
CA GLY A 52 7.77 1.88 -8.30
C GLY A 52 7.13 0.75 -7.51
N ALA A 53 7.26 0.78 -6.18
CA ALA A 53 6.62 -0.17 -5.29
C ALA A 53 5.09 -0.19 -5.45
N GLN A 54 4.44 0.98 -5.56
CA GLN A 54 3.00 1.09 -5.80
C GLN A 54 2.59 0.50 -7.16
N VAL A 55 3.33 0.82 -8.23
CA VAL A 55 3.08 0.28 -9.57
C VAL A 55 3.24 -1.24 -9.60
N ASN A 56 4.31 -1.76 -8.96
CA ASN A 56 4.54 -3.19 -8.87
C ASN A 56 3.45 -3.92 -8.07
N TYR A 57 2.95 -3.31 -6.98
CA TYR A 57 1.77 -3.83 -6.30
C TYR A 57 0.54 -3.88 -7.22
N ILE A 58 0.20 -2.78 -7.90
CA ILE A 58 -0.98 -2.69 -8.77
C ILE A 58 -0.94 -3.79 -9.83
N ASN A 59 0.21 -3.97 -10.49
CA ASN A 59 0.41 -4.96 -11.55
C ASN A 59 0.26 -6.42 -11.08
N GLN A 60 0.36 -6.68 -9.78
CA GLN A 60 0.36 -8.03 -9.19
C GLN A 60 -0.67 -8.16 -8.07
N SER A 61 -1.63 -7.22 -7.98
CA SER A 61 -2.53 -7.07 -6.84
C SER A 61 -3.40 -8.30 -6.57
N ASP A 62 -3.72 -9.05 -7.62
CA ASP A 62 -4.43 -10.32 -7.60
C ASP A 62 -3.69 -11.44 -6.84
N LYS A 63 -2.36 -11.34 -6.70
CA LYS A 63 -1.50 -12.36 -6.08
C LYS A 63 -1.28 -12.18 -4.58
N TYR A 64 -1.83 -11.11 -3.99
CA TYR A 64 -1.68 -10.80 -2.56
C TYR A 64 -2.83 -11.33 -1.70
N THR A 65 -3.85 -11.93 -2.30
CA THR A 65 -4.99 -12.57 -1.61
C THR A 65 -4.52 -13.63 -0.61
N ASP A 66 -3.52 -14.43 -0.97
CA ASP A 66 -2.97 -15.49 -0.11
C ASP A 66 -1.87 -15.01 0.85
N LEU A 67 -1.56 -13.71 0.83
CA LEU A 67 -0.51 -13.09 1.65
C LEU A 67 -1.08 -11.95 2.52
N PRO A 68 -2.05 -12.23 3.41
CA PRO A 68 -2.79 -11.20 4.14
C PRO A 68 -1.92 -10.33 5.04
N GLU A 69 -0.87 -10.89 5.64
CA GLU A 69 0.07 -10.16 6.49
C GLU A 69 0.92 -9.16 5.68
N ILE A 70 1.37 -9.57 4.49
CA ILE A 70 2.10 -8.69 3.56
C ILE A 70 1.17 -7.59 3.05
N LEU A 71 -0.05 -7.96 2.65
CA LEU A 71 -1.06 -7.00 2.19
C LEU A 71 -1.38 -5.95 3.26
N ALA A 72 -1.44 -6.35 4.53
CA ALA A 72 -1.67 -5.42 5.63
C ALA A 72 -0.54 -4.38 5.76
N VAL A 73 0.73 -4.79 5.62
CA VAL A 73 1.88 -3.86 5.60
C VAL A 73 1.77 -2.90 4.42
N LEU A 74 1.51 -3.42 3.22
CA LEU A 74 1.40 -2.58 2.02
C LEU A 74 0.29 -1.53 2.14
N LYS A 75 -0.85 -1.88 2.75
CA LYS A 75 -1.95 -0.94 3.01
C LYS A 75 -1.59 0.10 4.07
N ARG A 76 -1.01 -0.35 5.18
CA ARG A 76 -0.57 0.53 6.29
C ARG A 76 0.39 1.61 5.79
N GLU A 77 1.27 1.24 4.86
CA GLU A 77 2.30 2.13 4.31
C GLU A 77 1.88 2.87 3.03
N LYS A 78 0.59 2.77 2.63
CA LYS A 78 0.02 3.40 1.43
C LYS A 78 0.71 2.99 0.12
N ILE A 79 1.26 1.77 0.08
CA ILE A 79 1.77 1.13 -1.14
C ILE A 79 0.62 0.45 -1.88
N ALA A 80 -0.30 -0.15 -1.12
CA ALA A 80 -1.54 -0.70 -1.61
C ALA A 80 -2.71 0.25 -1.29
N GLU A 81 -3.62 0.44 -2.25
CA GLU A 81 -4.87 1.14 -1.99
C GLU A 81 -5.78 0.30 -1.08
N GLU A 82 -6.42 0.98 -0.13
CA GLU A 82 -7.56 0.42 0.60
C GLU A 82 -8.70 0.21 -0.41
N THR A 83 -9.29 -0.99 -0.42
CA THR A 83 -10.45 -1.21 -1.28
C THR A 83 -11.61 -0.35 -0.79
N VAL A 84 -12.53 0.00 -1.70
CA VAL A 84 -13.71 0.80 -1.35
C VAL A 84 -14.51 0.15 -0.22
N HIS A 85 -14.57 -1.19 -0.21
CA HIS A 85 -15.23 -1.96 0.83
C HIS A 85 -14.51 -1.89 2.19
N GLU A 86 -13.19 -1.86 2.21
CA GLU A 86 -12.40 -1.71 3.45
C GLU A 86 -12.53 -0.29 4.01
N LYS A 87 -12.47 0.72 3.14
CA LYS A 87 -12.69 2.13 3.50
C LYS A 87 -14.08 2.32 4.12
N PHE A 88 -15.10 1.72 3.53
CA PHE A 88 -16.45 1.69 4.09
C PHE A 88 -16.50 1.03 5.46
N LYS A 89 -15.93 -0.19 5.60
CA LYS A 89 -15.90 -0.92 6.89
C LYS A 89 -15.22 -0.13 7.99
N ARG A 90 -14.16 0.63 7.67
CA ARG A 90 -13.47 1.51 8.61
C ARG A 90 -14.39 2.67 9.02
N LEU A 91 -14.95 3.40 8.07
CA LEU A 91 -15.84 4.53 8.35
C LEU A 91 -17.12 4.12 9.09
N LYS A 92 -17.67 2.94 8.78
CA LYS A 92 -18.86 2.41 9.46
C LYS A 92 -18.65 2.08 10.94
N LYS A 93 -17.41 1.85 11.36
CA LYS A 93 -17.10 1.70 12.79
C LYS A 93 -17.24 3.02 13.55
N ASP A 94 -16.92 4.12 12.87
CA ASP A 94 -16.98 5.47 13.43
C ASP A 94 -18.39 6.10 13.25
N ASP A 95 -19.12 5.67 12.22
CA ASP A 95 -20.47 6.11 11.87
C ASP A 95 -21.35 4.90 11.50
N GLN A 96 -22.11 4.38 12.47
CA GLN A 96 -22.91 3.16 12.28
C GLN A 96 -24.06 3.32 11.28
N ASP A 97 -24.49 4.56 11.03
CA ASP A 97 -25.59 4.90 10.12
C ASP A 97 -25.12 5.04 8.67
N LEU A 98 -23.81 4.93 8.42
CA LEU A 98 -23.25 4.99 7.07
C LEU A 98 -23.81 3.86 6.19
N ASP A 99 -24.51 4.27 5.12
CA ASP A 99 -25.01 3.40 4.07
C ASP A 99 -23.95 3.14 3.00
N PHE A 100 -23.88 1.89 2.53
CA PHE A 100 -22.86 1.49 1.54
C PHE A 100 -23.16 2.05 0.16
N GLY A 101 -24.44 2.13 -0.24
CA GLY A 101 -24.86 2.66 -1.54
C GLY A 101 -24.51 4.14 -1.68
N GLU A 102 -24.89 4.95 -0.69
CA GLU A 102 -24.58 6.39 -0.67
C GLU A 102 -23.06 6.65 -0.66
N PHE A 103 -22.32 5.86 0.12
CA PHE A 103 -20.85 5.94 0.16
C PHE A 103 -20.23 5.62 -1.20
N LEU A 104 -20.69 4.56 -1.87
CA LEU A 104 -20.19 4.16 -3.19
C LEU A 104 -20.44 5.24 -4.25
N GLU A 105 -21.65 5.81 -4.28
CA GLU A 105 -21.99 6.87 -5.23
C GLU A 105 -21.09 8.10 -5.05
N LYS A 106 -20.81 8.48 -3.80
CA LYS A 106 -19.91 9.58 -3.48
C LYS A 106 -18.46 9.30 -3.91
N GLU A 107 -17.92 8.11 -3.60
CA GLU A 107 -16.58 7.70 -4.03
C GLU A 107 -16.44 7.70 -5.57
N LEU A 108 -17.46 7.22 -6.28
CA LEU A 108 -17.49 7.24 -7.74
C LEU A 108 -17.52 8.67 -8.30
N ALA A 109 -18.32 9.55 -7.70
CA ALA A 109 -18.40 10.95 -8.09
C ALA A 109 -17.05 11.68 -7.91
N GLU A 110 -16.38 11.47 -6.78
CA GLU A 110 -15.06 12.07 -6.50
C GLU A 110 -13.99 11.56 -7.47
N ARG A 111 -13.94 10.25 -7.75
CA ARG A 111 -13.02 9.67 -8.73
C ARG A 111 -13.26 10.20 -10.15
N ASN A 112 -14.53 10.35 -10.54
CA ASN A 112 -14.88 10.90 -11.85
C ASN A 112 -14.53 12.38 -11.97
N LYS A 113 -14.67 13.15 -10.89
CA LYS A 113 -14.23 14.55 -10.84
C LYS A 113 -12.72 14.67 -10.99
N ALA A 114 -11.94 13.89 -10.23
CA ALA A 114 -10.48 13.88 -10.30
C ALA A 114 -9.92 13.47 -11.68
N ARG A 115 -10.69 12.74 -12.49
CA ARG A 115 -10.34 12.38 -13.87
C ARG A 115 -10.65 13.48 -14.90
N LYS A 116 -11.60 14.37 -14.60
CA LYS A 116 -11.96 15.50 -15.48
C LYS A 116 -11.06 16.72 -15.27
N GLU A 117 -10.34 16.78 -14.14
CA GLU A 117 -9.41 17.86 -13.78
C GLU A 117 -7.94 17.54 -14.11
N LYS A 118 -7.66 16.38 -14.73
CA LYS A 118 -6.35 15.98 -15.26
C LYS A 118 -6.33 16.07 -16.78
#